data_AF-A0A7X9E1Z9-F1
#
_entry.id   AF-A0A7X9E1Z9-F1
#
_cell.length_a   1.000
_cell.length_b   1.000
_cell.length_c   1.000
_cell.angle_alpha   90.00
_cell.angle_beta   90.00
_cell.angle_gamma   90.00
#
_symmetry.space_group_name_H-M   'P 1'
#
loop_
_entity.id
_entity.type
_entity.pdbx_description
1 polymer ?
#
loop_
_entity_poly.entity_id
_entity_poly.type
_entity_poly.pdbx_seq_one_letter_code
_entity_poly.pdbx_strand_id
1 'polypeptide(L)'
;EAAHIIDKTYEVNAAANYYFLFVSTFFIAAVGTWITEKIIIPRLGEYKGNVKAEEIKPISSEEKKGLIYASVAVTVFVGIILLGIIPEGGFLRDPKTGSILKSPFLSGIVAFIFLGGVVAGLAFGIGAKTIKSDNDVVKGMSKSMETLGSYIVLVFFAAQFVAFFNWTNLGQILAVEGAMALKVSGLGPIPLMILFIIITAVLNLFIGSASAKWAIMAPIFVPMFMLLGYSPELVQAAYRVGDSVTNIIAPMMSYFALIIVFINKYDEKAGIGTLIATMLPYTISFFIVCTLLFVVWFVLGLPLGPGAELFLQ
;
A
#
# COMPACT_ATOMS: atom_id res chain seq x y z
N GLU A 1 18.65 11.12 -4.25
CA GLU A 1 19.45 11.04 -3.00
C GLU A 1 20.45 9.89 -3.03
N ALA A 2 20.05 8.61 -2.97
CA ALA A 2 21.00 7.49 -3.00
C ALA A 2 21.89 7.46 -4.25
N ALA A 3 21.35 7.85 -5.43
CA ALA A 3 22.14 7.98 -6.66
C ALA A 3 23.28 9.00 -6.55
N HIS A 4 23.14 10.04 -5.71
CA HIS A 4 24.16 11.09 -5.52
C HIS A 4 25.44 10.59 -4.84
N ILE A 5 25.43 9.37 -4.31
CA ILE A 5 26.63 8.69 -3.80
C ILE A 5 27.58 8.36 -4.95
N ILE A 6 27.06 8.06 -6.15
CA ILE A 6 27.85 7.77 -7.35
C ILE A 6 27.90 8.99 -8.28
N ASP A 7 26.77 9.62 -8.58
CA ASP A 7 26.67 10.78 -9.47
C ASP A 7 25.79 11.87 -8.85
N LYS A 8 26.44 12.97 -8.46
CA LYS A 8 25.81 14.13 -7.80
C LYS A 8 24.81 14.88 -8.68
N THR A 9 24.84 14.67 -10.00
CA THR A 9 23.95 15.32 -10.97
C THR A 9 22.75 14.47 -11.35
N TYR A 10 22.71 13.20 -10.93
CA TYR A 10 21.68 12.26 -11.33
C TYR A 10 20.36 12.50 -10.60
N GLU A 11 19.32 12.89 -11.34
CA GLU A 11 17.97 13.08 -10.82
C GLU A 11 17.02 11.94 -11.23
N VAL A 12 16.41 11.30 -10.23
CA VAL A 12 15.39 10.27 -10.46
C VAL A 12 14.01 10.92 -10.53
N ASN A 13 13.36 10.82 -11.70
CA ASN A 13 12.01 11.34 -11.92
C ASN A 13 10.97 10.56 -11.10
N ALA A 14 9.97 11.24 -10.52
CA ALA A 14 8.84 10.59 -9.86
C ALA A 14 8.02 9.67 -10.78
N ALA A 15 7.95 10.00 -12.08
CA ALA A 15 7.29 9.19 -13.10
C ALA A 15 8.17 8.07 -13.69
N ALA A 16 9.39 7.87 -13.17
CA ALA A 16 10.38 6.97 -13.76
C ALA A 16 9.96 5.49 -13.83
N ASN A 17 8.98 5.03 -13.04
CA ASN A 17 8.46 3.67 -13.15
C ASN A 17 7.01 3.61 -13.68
N TYR A 18 6.50 4.70 -14.26
CA TYR A 18 5.08 4.80 -14.62
C TYR A 18 4.65 3.71 -15.60
N TYR A 19 5.44 3.42 -16.64
CA TYR A 19 5.09 2.40 -17.64
C TYR A 19 5.03 1.00 -17.01
N PHE A 20 6.04 0.65 -16.21
CA PHE A 20 6.09 -0.62 -15.50
C PHE A 20 4.89 -0.79 -14.55
N LEU A 21 4.58 0.24 -13.77
CA LEU A 21 3.45 0.20 -12.82
C LEU A 21 2.09 0.14 -13.52
N PHE A 22 1.93 0.87 -14.63
CA PHE A 22 0.70 0.84 -15.41
C PHE A 22 0.42 -0.58 -15.94
N VAL A 23 1.41 -1.23 -16.54
CA VAL A 23 1.26 -2.61 -17.02
C VAL A 23 1.05 -3.59 -15.87
N SER A 24 1.81 -3.44 -14.78
CA SER A 24 1.69 -4.30 -13.58
C SER A 24 0.27 -4.30 -13.00
N THR A 25 -0.47 -3.20 -13.12
CA THR A 25 -1.86 -3.10 -12.65
C THR A 25 -2.76 -4.17 -13.27
N PHE A 26 -2.64 -4.41 -14.58
CA PHE A 26 -3.46 -5.40 -15.29
C PHE A 26 -3.10 -6.83 -14.87
N PHE A 27 -1.81 -7.12 -14.71
CA PHE A 27 -1.34 -8.43 -14.27
C PHE A 27 -1.79 -8.74 -12.84
N ILE A 28 -1.65 -7.78 -11.91
CA ILE A 28 -2.08 -7.95 -10.52
C ILE A 28 -3.60 -8.12 -10.45
N ALA A 29 -4.37 -7.34 -11.22
CA ALA A 29 -5.83 -7.49 -11.28
C ALA A 29 -6.23 -8.88 -11.77
N ALA A 30 -5.66 -9.34 -12.89
CA ALA A 30 -5.97 -10.64 -13.46
C ALA A 30 -5.61 -11.80 -12.52
N VAL A 31 -4.40 -11.77 -11.94
CA VAL A 31 -3.94 -12.80 -11.00
C VAL A 31 -4.75 -12.76 -9.72
N GLY A 32 -5.04 -11.58 -9.19
CA GLY A 32 -5.85 -11.39 -8.00
C GLY A 32 -7.22 -12.06 -8.18
N THR A 33 -7.94 -11.71 -9.25
CA THR A 33 -9.22 -12.32 -9.59
C THR A 33 -9.10 -13.84 -9.73
N TRP A 34 -8.09 -14.33 -10.46
CA TRP A 34 -7.91 -15.76 -10.65
C TRP A 34 -7.66 -16.51 -9.34
N ILE A 35 -6.81 -16.00 -8.46
CA ILE A 35 -6.55 -16.59 -7.14
C ILE A 35 -7.81 -16.56 -6.28
N THR A 36 -8.56 -15.46 -6.29
CA THR A 36 -9.84 -15.36 -5.58
C THR A 36 -10.80 -16.46 -6.04
N GLU A 37 -11.06 -16.56 -7.35
CA GLU A 37 -12.06 -17.46 -7.90
C GLU A 37 -11.66 -18.94 -7.87
N LYS A 38 -10.38 -19.25 -8.12
CA LYS A 38 -9.92 -20.63 -8.31
C LYS A 38 -9.29 -21.26 -7.09
N ILE A 39 -8.78 -20.46 -6.16
CA ILE A 39 -8.11 -20.99 -4.96
C ILE A 39 -8.88 -20.62 -3.70
N ILE A 40 -9.22 -19.35 -3.52
CA ILE A 40 -9.73 -18.86 -2.23
C ILE A 40 -11.21 -19.17 -2.04
N ILE A 41 -12.07 -18.87 -3.00
CA ILE A 41 -13.51 -19.18 -2.93
C ILE A 41 -13.73 -20.69 -2.71
N PRO A 42 -13.11 -21.60 -3.49
CA PRO A 42 -13.28 -23.04 -3.27
C PRO A 42 -12.76 -23.50 -1.90
N ARG A 43 -11.69 -22.88 -1.40
CA ARG A 43 -11.09 -23.22 -0.09
C ARG A 43 -11.95 -22.73 1.09
N LEU A 44 -12.54 -21.55 0.99
CA LEU A 44 -13.42 -21.00 2.03
C LEU A 44 -14.80 -21.66 2.02
N GLY A 45 -15.27 -22.11 0.85
CA GLY A 45 -16.54 -22.80 0.70
C GLY A 45 -17.75 -21.90 0.95
N GLU A 46 -18.91 -22.53 1.15
CA GLU A 46 -20.15 -21.81 1.46
C GLU A 46 -20.11 -21.19 2.85
N TYR A 47 -20.47 -19.91 2.95
CA TYR A 47 -20.55 -19.21 4.22
C TYR A 47 -21.73 -19.74 5.05
N LYS A 48 -21.42 -20.27 6.25
CA LYS A 48 -22.39 -20.82 7.20
C LYS A 48 -22.53 -19.98 8.48
N GLY A 49 -21.92 -18.80 8.52
CA GLY A 49 -21.95 -17.94 9.70
C GLY A 49 -23.25 -17.15 9.83
N ASN A 50 -23.36 -16.41 10.93
CA ASN A 50 -24.59 -15.72 11.32
C ASN A 50 -24.75 -14.33 10.66
N VAL A 51 -23.73 -13.85 9.94
CA VAL A 51 -23.82 -12.58 9.22
C VAL A 51 -24.71 -12.78 8.01
N LYS A 52 -25.99 -12.41 8.15
CA LYS A 52 -26.92 -12.43 7.02
C LYS A 52 -26.41 -11.48 5.94
N ALA A 53 -26.37 -11.96 4.70
CA ALA A 53 -26.23 -11.09 3.56
C ALA A 53 -27.33 -10.02 3.66
N GLU A 54 -26.96 -8.75 3.57
CA GLU A 54 -27.96 -7.69 3.58
C GLU A 54 -28.87 -7.90 2.37
N GLU A 55 -30.18 -8.01 2.64
CA GLU A 55 -31.16 -8.07 1.56
C GLU A 55 -31.04 -6.81 0.72
N ILE A 56 -30.89 -6.97 -0.60
CA ILE A 56 -30.91 -5.86 -1.54
C ILE A 56 -32.34 -5.31 -1.56
N LYS A 57 -32.61 -4.35 -0.68
CA LYS A 57 -33.89 -3.67 -0.58
C LYS A 57 -33.92 -2.47 -1.53
N PRO A 58 -35.08 -2.18 -2.14
CA PRO A 58 -35.24 -0.94 -2.87
C PRO A 58 -35.06 0.25 -1.92
N ILE A 59 -34.39 1.29 -2.42
CA ILE A 59 -34.08 2.50 -1.66
C ILE A 59 -35.38 3.17 -1.20
N SER A 60 -35.51 3.39 0.11
CA SER A 60 -36.63 4.10 0.71
C SER A 60 -36.66 5.59 0.34
N SER A 61 -37.79 6.25 0.59
CA SER A 61 -37.92 7.68 0.32
C SER A 61 -36.98 8.53 1.19
N GLU A 62 -36.75 8.09 2.44
CA GLU A 62 -35.79 8.69 3.36
C GLU A 62 -34.35 8.49 2.89
N GLU A 63 -33.98 7.28 2.50
CA GLU A 63 -32.63 7.00 1.98
C GLU A 63 -32.37 7.77 0.68
N LYS A 64 -33.37 7.92 -0.19
CA LYS A 64 -33.25 8.76 -1.39
C LYS A 64 -32.96 10.22 -1.05
N LYS A 65 -33.58 10.76 -0.01
CA LYS A 65 -33.27 12.11 0.51
C LYS A 65 -31.87 12.16 1.11
N GLY A 66 -31.49 11.14 1.89
CA GLY A 66 -30.13 10.96 2.41
C GLY A 66 -29.08 10.97 1.31
N LEU A 67 -29.31 10.24 0.21
CA LEU A 67 -28.41 10.21 -0.94
C LEU A 67 -28.26 11.58 -1.61
N ILE A 68 -29.34 12.35 -1.75
CA ILE A 68 -29.28 13.71 -2.29
C ILE A 68 -28.41 14.60 -1.38
N TYR A 69 -28.64 14.54 -0.06
CA TYR A 69 -27.89 15.34 0.91
C TYR A 69 -26.40 14.97 0.89
N ALA A 70 -26.09 13.68 0.89
CA ALA A 70 -24.73 13.17 0.79
C ALA A 70 -24.07 13.60 -0.53
N SER A 71 -24.77 13.50 -1.65
CA SER A 71 -24.24 13.90 -2.96
C SER A 71 -23.90 15.38 -3.00
N VAL A 72 -24.78 16.23 -2.47
CA VAL A 72 -24.52 17.68 -2.37
C VAL A 72 -23.33 17.96 -1.46
N ALA A 73 -23.29 17.36 -0.27
CA ALA A 73 -22.22 17.57 0.70
C ALA A 73 -20.85 17.11 0.18
N VAL A 74 -20.79 15.93 -0.45
CA VAL A 74 -19.58 15.41 -1.08
C VAL A 74 -19.16 16.28 -2.25
N THR A 75 -20.10 16.75 -3.08
CA THR A 75 -19.77 17.65 -4.20
C THR A 75 -19.17 18.96 -3.69
N VAL A 76 -19.73 19.55 -2.64
CA VAL A 76 -19.17 20.76 -2.01
C VAL A 76 -17.79 20.49 -1.42
N PHE A 77 -17.63 19.37 -0.71
CA PHE A 77 -16.34 18.97 -0.11
C PHE A 77 -15.25 18.76 -1.18
N VAL A 78 -15.57 18.02 -2.24
CA VAL A 78 -14.67 17.83 -3.39
C VAL A 78 -14.40 19.16 -4.07
N GLY A 79 -15.40 20.02 -4.23
CA GLY A 79 -15.24 21.38 -4.75
C GLY A 79 -14.22 22.20 -3.97
N ILE A 80 -14.26 22.17 -2.63
CA ILE A 80 -13.29 22.84 -1.76
C ILE A 80 -11.87 22.27 -1.97
N ILE A 81 -11.75 20.94 -2.06
CA ILE A 81 -10.45 20.30 -2.35
C ILE A 81 -9.92 20.73 -3.71
N LEU A 82 -10.76 20.72 -4.75
CA LEU A 82 -10.37 21.13 -6.09
C LEU A 82 -9.98 22.61 -6.14
N LEU A 83 -10.68 23.49 -5.43
CA LEU A 83 -10.27 24.90 -5.28
C LEU A 83 -8.94 25.04 -4.54
N GLY A 84 -8.60 24.12 -3.65
CA GLY A 84 -7.30 24.08 -2.99
C GLY A 84 -6.16 23.53 -3.84
N ILE A 85 -6.45 22.78 -4.91
CA ILE A 85 -5.44 22.06 -5.72
C ILE A 85 -5.29 22.62 -7.13
N ILE A 86 -6.39 22.92 -7.83
CA ILE A 86 -6.37 23.31 -9.24
C ILE A 86 -5.71 24.68 -9.47
N PRO A 87 -6.07 25.75 -8.72
CA PRO A 87 -5.45 27.05 -8.91
C PRO A 87 -3.94 26.99 -8.62
N GLU A 88 -3.15 27.81 -9.32
CA GLU A 88 -1.69 27.88 -9.09
C GLU A 88 -1.35 28.32 -7.66
N GLY A 89 -2.16 29.21 -7.07
CA GLY A 89 -2.08 29.62 -5.66
C GLY A 89 -2.92 28.78 -4.69
N GLY A 90 -3.27 27.55 -5.06
CA GLY A 90 -4.11 26.68 -4.24
C GLY A 90 -3.48 26.35 -2.88
N PHE A 91 -4.24 26.52 -1.80
CA PHE A 91 -3.77 26.34 -0.42
C PHE A 91 -3.42 24.88 -0.04
N LEU A 92 -3.76 23.91 -0.89
CA LEU A 92 -3.43 22.49 -0.70
C LEU A 92 -2.25 22.01 -1.56
N ARG A 93 -1.59 22.93 -2.28
CA ARG A 93 -0.35 22.66 -3.03
C ARG A 93 0.87 22.89 -2.14
N ASP A 94 2.03 22.40 -2.58
CA ASP A 94 3.28 22.68 -1.88
C ASP A 94 3.54 24.21 -1.85
N PRO A 95 3.73 24.84 -0.67
CA PRO A 95 3.85 26.29 -0.56
C PRO A 95 5.10 26.88 -1.24
N LYS A 96 6.13 26.06 -1.51
CA LYS A 96 7.41 26.52 -2.07
C LYS A 96 7.50 26.28 -3.57
N THR A 97 6.94 25.18 -4.06
CA THR A 97 7.11 24.67 -5.42
C THR A 97 5.81 24.66 -6.22
N GLY A 98 4.65 24.84 -5.58
CA GLY A 98 3.34 24.67 -6.21
C GLY A 98 3.04 23.22 -6.65
N SER A 99 3.92 22.28 -6.31
CA SER A 99 3.78 20.87 -6.69
C SER A 99 2.61 20.22 -5.97
N ILE A 100 1.89 19.35 -6.68
CA ILE A 100 0.83 18.51 -6.11
C ILE A 100 1.45 17.25 -5.47
N LEU A 101 2.56 16.76 -6.02
CA LEU A 101 3.16 15.47 -5.61
C LEU A 101 3.80 15.52 -4.21
N LYS A 102 4.21 16.69 -3.75
CA LYS A 102 4.76 16.92 -2.40
C LYS A 102 3.90 17.90 -1.61
N SER A 103 2.58 17.84 -1.76
CA SER A 103 1.68 18.83 -1.20
C SER A 103 1.03 18.44 0.13
N PRO A 104 0.51 19.41 0.90
CA PRO A 104 -0.33 19.15 2.07
C PRO A 104 -1.49 18.19 1.77
N PHE A 105 -2.10 18.26 0.57
CA PHE A 105 -3.15 17.34 0.16
C PHE A 105 -2.72 15.88 0.19
N LEU A 106 -1.62 15.53 -0.49
CA LEU A 106 -1.16 14.13 -0.55
C LEU A 106 -0.62 13.65 0.80
N SER A 107 0.07 14.51 1.54
CA SER A 107 0.54 14.16 2.89
C SER A 107 -0.60 13.91 3.88
N GLY A 108 -1.71 14.63 3.73
CA GLY A 108 -2.91 14.53 4.56
C GLY A 108 -4.02 13.67 3.97
N ILE A 109 -3.77 12.87 2.93
CA ILE A 109 -4.82 12.20 2.16
C ILE A 109 -5.74 11.33 3.03
N VAL A 110 -5.19 10.68 4.06
CA VAL A 110 -5.96 9.87 5.02
C VAL A 110 -6.96 10.73 5.80
N ALA A 111 -6.57 11.94 6.19
CA ALA A 111 -7.45 12.88 6.87
C ALA A 111 -8.57 13.38 5.93
N PHE A 112 -8.27 13.61 4.65
CA PHE A 112 -9.29 13.96 3.65
C PHE A 112 -10.27 12.81 3.39
N ILE A 113 -9.80 11.56 3.33
CA ILE A 113 -10.66 10.38 3.22
C ILE A 113 -11.56 10.27 4.45
N PHE A 114 -10.99 10.42 5.66
CA PHE A 114 -11.76 10.44 6.90
C PHE A 114 -12.82 11.53 6.90
N LEU A 115 -12.44 12.79 6.61
CA LEU A 115 -13.37 13.91 6.53
C LEU A 115 -14.43 13.70 5.45
N GLY A 116 -14.06 13.18 4.29
CA GLY A 116 -15.00 12.84 3.22
C GLY A 116 -16.02 11.79 3.66
N GLY A 117 -15.56 10.74 4.36
CA GLY A 117 -16.43 9.73 4.95
C GLY A 117 -17.36 10.30 6.04
N VAL A 118 -16.85 11.16 6.91
CA VAL A 118 -17.64 11.85 7.94
C VAL A 118 -18.69 12.78 7.29
N VAL A 119 -18.29 13.61 6.32
CA VAL A 119 -19.20 14.52 5.60
C VAL A 119 -20.29 13.73 4.89
N ALA A 120 -19.93 12.67 4.15
CA ALA A 120 -20.89 11.83 3.45
C ALA A 120 -21.84 11.11 4.42
N GLY A 121 -21.29 10.48 5.47
CA GLY A 121 -22.04 9.72 6.47
C GLY A 121 -23.00 10.60 7.29
N LEU A 122 -22.55 11.78 7.70
CA LEU A 122 -23.39 12.75 8.42
C LEU A 122 -24.50 13.30 7.51
N ALA A 123 -24.16 13.75 6.31
CA ALA A 123 -25.14 14.31 5.39
C ALA A 123 -26.21 13.27 5.00
N PHE A 124 -25.78 12.02 4.73
CA PHE A 124 -26.70 10.91 4.51
C PHE A 124 -27.57 10.66 5.74
N GLY A 125 -26.97 10.51 6.93
CA GLY A 125 -27.68 10.16 8.15
C GLY A 125 -28.70 11.22 8.58
N ILE A 126 -28.37 12.50 8.38
CA ILE A 126 -29.31 13.61 8.61
C ILE A 126 -30.45 13.56 7.59
N GLY A 127 -30.15 13.42 6.29
CA GLY A 127 -31.16 13.38 5.23
C GLY A 127 -32.10 12.16 5.31
N ALA A 128 -31.56 11.00 5.71
CA ALA A 128 -32.30 9.77 5.96
C ALA A 128 -32.92 9.70 7.37
N LYS A 129 -32.69 10.71 8.22
CA LYS A 129 -33.16 10.79 9.61
C LYS A 129 -32.70 9.64 10.51
N THR A 130 -31.60 8.97 10.16
CA THR A 130 -30.96 7.94 10.98
C THR A 130 -30.02 8.55 12.03
N ILE A 131 -29.55 9.78 11.79
CA ILE A 131 -28.82 10.61 12.76
C ILE A 131 -29.70 11.82 13.09
N LYS A 132 -30.12 11.94 14.36
CA LYS A 132 -31.03 13.00 14.81
C LYS A 132 -30.37 13.98 15.77
N SER A 133 -29.24 13.59 16.36
CA SER A 133 -28.50 14.37 17.34
C SER A 133 -26.98 14.14 17.21
N ASP A 134 -26.21 15.04 17.77
CA ASP A 134 -24.77 14.89 17.98
C ASP A 134 -24.43 13.64 18.80
N ASN A 135 -25.29 13.25 19.75
CA ASN A 135 -25.14 12.01 20.51
C ASN A 135 -25.18 10.75 19.61
N ASP A 136 -25.99 10.75 18.55
CA ASP A 136 -26.04 9.61 17.61
C ASP A 136 -24.73 9.49 16.83
N VAL A 137 -24.11 10.63 16.50
CA VAL A 137 -22.80 10.68 15.83
C VAL A 137 -21.73 10.10 16.75
N VAL A 138 -21.65 10.60 17.99
CA VAL A 138 -20.67 10.14 18.99
C VAL A 138 -20.85 8.64 19.23
N LYS A 139 -22.09 8.18 19.40
CA LYS A 139 -22.40 6.75 19.59
C LYS A 139 -21.94 5.90 18.41
N GLY A 140 -22.16 6.36 17.17
CA GLY A 140 -21.67 5.69 15.96
C GLY A 140 -20.14 5.57 15.95
N MET A 141 -19.44 6.68 16.22
CA MET A 141 -17.97 6.71 16.30
C MET A 141 -17.44 5.82 17.43
N SER A 142 -18.04 5.86 18.61
CA SER A 142 -17.69 5.00 19.73
C SER A 142 -17.89 3.53 19.40
N LYS A 143 -18.98 3.16 18.71
CA LYS A 143 -19.21 1.77 18.30
C LYS A 143 -18.15 1.28 17.32
N SER A 144 -17.73 2.13 16.37
CA SER A 144 -16.60 1.83 15.49
C SER A 144 -15.31 1.62 16.29
N MET A 145 -15.01 2.47 17.28
CA MET A 145 -13.81 2.31 18.11
C MET A 145 -13.84 1.05 18.99
N GLU A 146 -15.01 0.65 19.49
CA GLU A 146 -15.18 -0.59 20.26
C GLU A 146 -14.73 -1.82 19.45
N THR A 147 -15.08 -1.87 18.16
CA THR A 147 -14.64 -2.96 17.27
C THR A 147 -13.13 -3.00 17.05
N LEU A 148 -12.43 -1.90 17.32
CA LEU A 148 -10.98 -1.79 17.22
C LEU A 148 -10.25 -2.05 18.55
N GLY A 149 -10.94 -2.44 19.63
CA GLY A 149 -10.28 -2.71 20.92
C GLY A 149 -9.17 -3.76 20.83
N SER A 150 -9.46 -4.89 20.18
CA SER A 150 -8.46 -5.95 19.93
C SER A 150 -7.36 -5.50 18.95
N TYR A 151 -7.71 -4.65 17.98
CA TYR A 151 -6.76 -4.02 17.06
C TYR A 151 -5.71 -3.19 17.80
N ILE A 152 -6.13 -2.34 18.75
CA ILE A 152 -5.23 -1.48 19.51
C ILE A 152 -4.22 -2.31 20.32
N VAL A 153 -4.66 -3.40 20.94
CA VAL A 153 -3.77 -4.30 21.70
C VAL A 153 -2.75 -4.96 20.79
N LEU A 154 -3.18 -5.48 19.63
CA LEU A 154 -2.28 -6.11 18.67
C LEU A 154 -1.26 -5.11 18.11
N VAL A 155 -1.71 -3.93 17.69
CA VAL A 155 -0.83 -2.86 17.17
C VAL A 155 0.14 -2.36 18.23
N PHE A 156 -0.26 -2.32 19.51
CA PHE A 156 0.65 -1.94 20.59
C PHE A 156 1.90 -2.84 20.63
N PHE A 157 1.71 -4.17 20.71
CA PHE A 157 2.82 -5.11 20.76
C PHE A 157 3.61 -5.15 19.45
N ALA A 158 2.93 -5.06 18.32
CA ALA A 158 3.57 -4.97 17.01
C ALA A 158 4.46 -3.72 16.94
N ALA A 159 3.97 -2.55 17.33
CA ALA A 159 4.74 -1.32 17.35
C ALA A 159 6.00 -1.42 18.26
N GLN A 160 5.90 -2.08 19.42
CA GLN A 160 7.06 -2.33 20.28
C GLN A 160 8.10 -3.22 19.59
N PHE A 161 7.67 -4.29 18.92
CA PHE A 161 8.57 -5.16 18.15
C PHE A 161 9.30 -4.37 17.07
N VAL A 162 8.59 -3.57 16.26
CA VAL A 162 9.23 -2.71 15.24
C VAL A 162 10.17 -1.69 15.87
N ALA A 163 9.81 -1.10 17.01
CA ALA A 163 10.69 -0.16 17.72
C ALA A 163 11.99 -0.82 18.17
N PHE A 164 11.92 -1.99 18.80
CA PHE A 164 13.13 -2.72 19.23
C PHE A 164 13.94 -3.27 18.06
N PHE A 165 13.28 -3.74 17.00
CA PHE A 165 13.95 -4.20 15.80
C PHE A 165 14.73 -3.06 15.10
N ASN A 166 14.14 -1.87 15.06
CA ASN A 166 14.82 -0.67 14.55
C ASN A 166 15.95 -0.22 15.49
N TRP A 167 15.72 -0.18 16.80
CA TRP A 167 16.71 0.25 17.79
C TRP A 167 17.95 -0.65 17.82
N THR A 168 17.77 -1.96 17.63
CA THR A 168 18.86 -2.95 17.58
C THR A 168 19.64 -2.92 16.27
N ASN A 169 19.22 -2.12 15.28
CA ASN A 169 19.80 -2.05 13.94
C ASN A 169 19.80 -3.40 13.18
N LEU A 170 19.00 -4.38 13.62
CA LEU A 170 18.94 -5.70 12.97
C LEU A 170 18.51 -5.61 11.51
N GLY A 171 17.58 -4.70 11.19
CA GLY A 171 17.19 -4.43 9.80
C GLY A 171 18.32 -3.88 8.93
N GLN A 172 19.19 -3.03 9.51
CA GLN A 172 20.36 -2.49 8.81
C GLN A 172 21.45 -3.55 8.63
N ILE A 173 21.72 -4.35 9.67
CA ILE A 173 22.67 -5.47 9.60
C ILE A 173 22.25 -6.45 8.50
N LEU A 174 20.99 -6.86 8.47
CA LEU A 174 20.46 -7.74 7.43
C LEU A 174 20.59 -7.15 6.02
N ALA A 175 20.36 -5.84 5.86
CA ALA A 175 20.52 -5.16 4.58
C ALA A 175 21.99 -5.11 4.11
N VAL A 176 22.93 -4.83 5.02
CA VAL A 176 24.37 -4.79 4.74
C VAL A 176 24.93 -6.18 4.42
N GLU A 177 24.63 -7.17 5.26
CA GLU A 177 25.06 -8.56 5.03
C GLU A 177 24.47 -9.13 3.74
N GLY A 178 23.18 -8.84 3.46
CA GLY A 178 22.54 -9.22 2.20
C GLY A 178 23.21 -8.59 0.98
N ALA A 179 23.62 -7.32 1.07
CA ALA A 179 24.35 -6.64 0.01
C ALA A 179 25.76 -7.21 -0.19
N MET A 180 26.48 -7.55 0.88
CA MET A 180 27.79 -8.20 0.78
C MET A 180 27.69 -9.60 0.16
N ALA A 181 26.70 -10.39 0.57
CA ALA A 181 26.43 -11.71 -0.01
C ALA A 181 26.16 -11.62 -1.52
N LEU A 182 25.35 -10.63 -1.93
CA LEU A 182 25.07 -10.34 -3.33
C LEU A 182 26.33 -9.96 -4.12
N LYS A 183 27.15 -9.05 -3.58
CA LYS A 183 28.37 -8.55 -4.24
C LYS A 183 29.39 -9.67 -4.50
N VAL A 184 29.54 -10.62 -3.57
CA VAL A 184 30.54 -11.70 -3.67
C VAL A 184 30.01 -12.92 -4.44
N SER A 185 28.69 -13.01 -4.67
CA SER A 185 28.05 -14.17 -5.29
C SER A 185 28.48 -14.46 -6.74
N GLY A 186 29.07 -13.48 -7.45
CA GLY A 186 29.45 -13.62 -8.87
C GLY A 186 28.26 -13.85 -9.82
N LEU A 187 27.03 -13.61 -9.34
CA LEU A 187 25.81 -13.85 -10.09
C LEU A 187 25.66 -12.87 -11.26
N GLY A 188 25.10 -13.36 -12.37
CA GLY A 188 24.62 -12.51 -13.45
C GLY A 188 23.50 -11.58 -12.99
N PRO A 189 23.12 -10.59 -13.81
CA PRO A 189 22.27 -9.49 -13.38
C PRO A 189 20.82 -9.89 -13.06
N ILE A 190 20.25 -10.84 -13.81
CA ILE A 190 18.90 -11.33 -13.56
C ILE A 190 18.82 -12.04 -12.19
N PRO A 191 19.65 -13.06 -11.89
CA PRO A 191 19.68 -13.66 -10.55
C PRO A 191 19.93 -12.64 -9.42
N LEU A 192 20.80 -11.64 -9.65
CA LEU A 192 21.10 -10.60 -8.69
C LEU A 192 19.86 -9.75 -8.34
N MET A 193 19.09 -9.34 -9.35
CA MET A 193 17.85 -8.57 -9.15
C MET A 193 16.74 -9.41 -8.52
N ILE A 194 16.60 -10.68 -8.91
CA ILE A 194 15.64 -11.60 -8.27
C ILE A 194 15.98 -11.76 -6.78
N LEU A 195 17.26 -11.93 -6.44
CA LEU A 195 17.66 -12.04 -5.04
C LEU A 195 17.45 -10.73 -4.27
N PHE A 196 17.62 -9.57 -4.91
CA PHE A 196 17.25 -8.29 -4.32
C PHE A 196 15.73 -8.16 -4.06
N ILE A 197 14.89 -8.65 -4.99
CA ILE A 197 13.43 -8.73 -4.80
C ILE A 197 13.11 -9.63 -3.59
N ILE A 198 13.76 -10.79 -3.48
CA ILE A 198 13.57 -11.73 -2.37
C ILE A 198 13.96 -11.07 -1.03
N ILE A 199 15.14 -10.46 -0.95
CA ILE A 199 15.60 -9.77 0.26
C ILE A 199 14.62 -8.68 0.66
N THR A 200 14.15 -7.89 -0.30
CA THR A 200 13.15 -6.84 -0.06
C THR A 200 11.84 -7.43 0.48
N ALA A 201 11.35 -8.52 -0.14
CA ALA A 201 10.13 -9.20 0.28
C ALA A 201 10.23 -9.79 1.69
N VAL A 202 11.40 -10.31 2.08
CA VAL A 202 11.67 -10.80 3.43
C VAL A 202 11.72 -9.65 4.44
N LEU A 203 12.46 -8.58 4.14
CA LEU A 203 12.53 -7.40 5.01
C LEU A 203 11.16 -6.74 5.21
N ASN A 204 10.30 -6.80 4.19
CA ASN A 204 8.94 -6.28 4.26
C ASN A 204 8.05 -6.97 5.30
N LEU A 205 8.35 -8.22 5.68
CA LEU A 205 7.63 -8.90 6.77
C LEU A 205 7.88 -8.24 8.14
N PHE A 206 9.00 -7.53 8.30
CA PHE A 206 9.44 -6.94 9.56
C PHE A 206 9.26 -5.42 9.61
N ILE A 207 9.45 -4.74 8.47
CA ILE A 207 9.38 -3.28 8.38
C ILE A 207 8.22 -2.91 7.44
N GLY A 208 7.04 -2.59 7.98
CA GLY A 208 5.84 -2.36 7.16
C GLY A 208 5.88 -1.07 6.32
N SER A 209 6.72 -0.08 6.66
CA SER A 209 6.82 1.17 5.90
C SER A 209 7.72 1.01 4.68
N ALA A 210 7.19 1.24 3.48
CA ALA A 210 7.96 1.28 2.24
C ALA A 210 9.06 2.36 2.31
N SER A 211 8.70 3.58 2.68
CA SER A 211 9.67 4.68 2.80
C SER A 211 10.80 4.39 3.79
N ALA A 212 10.53 3.77 4.94
CA ALA A 212 11.55 3.42 5.93
C ALA A 212 12.50 2.33 5.42
N LYS A 213 11.97 1.28 4.78
CA LYS A 213 12.79 0.24 4.15
C LYS A 213 13.67 0.82 3.06
N TRP A 214 13.09 1.61 2.15
CA TRP A 214 13.82 2.22 1.05
C TRP A 214 14.91 3.18 1.55
N ALA A 215 14.66 3.95 2.61
CA ALA A 215 15.67 4.84 3.21
C ALA A 215 16.92 4.09 3.69
N ILE A 216 16.77 2.84 4.15
CA ILE A 216 17.89 1.99 4.59
C ILE A 216 18.53 1.28 3.40
N MET A 217 17.71 0.73 2.49
CA MET A 217 18.18 -0.10 1.38
C MET A 217 18.79 0.72 0.24
N ALA A 218 18.21 1.87 -0.11
CA ALA A 218 18.63 2.64 -1.27
C ALA A 218 20.10 3.08 -1.21
N PRO A 219 20.62 3.64 -0.10
CA PRO A 219 22.03 4.04 0.00
C PRO A 219 23.04 2.90 -0.16
N ILE A 220 22.60 1.64 0.02
CA ILE A 220 23.45 0.45 -0.11
C ILE A 220 23.32 -0.14 -1.52
N PHE A 221 22.09 -0.42 -1.94
CA PHE A 221 21.81 -1.17 -3.17
C PHE A 221 21.86 -0.31 -4.42
N VAL A 222 21.40 0.96 -4.38
CA VAL A 222 21.43 1.82 -5.57
C VAL A 222 22.86 2.03 -6.05
N PRO A 223 23.84 2.46 -5.21
CA PRO A 223 25.22 2.59 -5.65
C PRO A 223 25.83 1.29 -6.18
N MET A 224 25.54 0.16 -5.52
CA MET A 224 26.03 -1.15 -5.95
C MET A 224 25.57 -1.50 -7.36
N PHE A 225 24.27 -1.36 -7.65
CA PHE A 225 23.73 -1.67 -8.98
C PHE A 225 24.15 -0.63 -10.04
N MET A 226 24.30 0.65 -9.66
CA MET A 226 24.85 1.68 -10.57
C MET A 226 26.28 1.34 -11.02
N LEU A 227 27.13 0.85 -10.11
CA LEU A 227 28.49 0.40 -10.46
C LEU A 227 28.50 -0.82 -11.39
N LEU A 228 27.39 -1.57 -11.45
CA LEU A 228 27.20 -2.69 -12.37
C LEU A 228 26.53 -2.26 -13.68
N GLY A 229 26.31 -0.96 -13.90
CA GLY A 229 25.74 -0.38 -15.12
C GLY A 229 24.21 -0.28 -15.12
N TYR A 230 23.53 -0.42 -13.97
CA TYR A 230 22.07 -0.38 -13.89
C TYR A 230 21.55 0.94 -13.33
N SER A 231 20.43 1.41 -13.88
CA SER A 231 19.83 2.68 -13.45
C SER A 231 19.22 2.58 -12.04
N PRO A 232 19.25 3.67 -11.23
CA PRO A 232 18.51 3.75 -9.97
C PRO A 232 17.02 3.43 -10.11
N GLU A 233 16.43 3.78 -11.25
CA GLU A 233 15.04 3.52 -11.62
C GLU A 233 14.72 2.02 -11.65
N LEU A 234 15.64 1.21 -12.17
CA LEU A 234 15.51 -0.24 -12.24
C LEU A 234 15.62 -0.88 -10.85
N VAL A 235 16.56 -0.41 -10.02
CA VAL A 235 16.67 -0.84 -8.62
C VAL A 235 15.39 -0.47 -7.86
N GLN A 236 14.84 0.72 -8.09
CA GLN A 236 13.60 1.16 -7.47
C GLN A 236 12.41 0.30 -7.92
N ALA A 237 12.33 -0.08 -9.19
CA ALA A 237 11.28 -0.98 -9.69
C ALA A 237 11.35 -2.37 -9.04
N ALA A 238 12.55 -2.95 -8.95
CA ALA A 238 12.77 -4.24 -8.27
C ALA A 238 12.37 -4.16 -6.79
N TYR A 239 12.75 -3.09 -6.11
CA TYR A 239 12.35 -2.84 -4.72
C TYR A 239 10.82 -2.75 -4.58
N ARG A 240 10.12 -2.04 -5.47
CA ARG A 240 8.65 -1.93 -5.45
C ARG A 240 7.97 -3.28 -5.61
N VAL A 241 8.52 -4.17 -6.46
CA VAL A 241 8.03 -5.54 -6.59
C VAL A 241 8.16 -6.27 -5.25
N GLY A 242 9.35 -6.32 -4.65
CA GLY A 242 9.58 -7.03 -3.39
C GLY A 242 8.79 -6.46 -2.21
N ASP A 243 8.69 -5.13 -2.11
CA ASP A 243 7.94 -4.44 -1.05
C ASP A 243 6.43 -4.73 -1.12
N SER A 244 5.87 -4.88 -2.32
CA SER A 244 4.42 -5.05 -2.49
C SER A 244 3.93 -6.46 -2.16
N VAL A 245 4.66 -7.49 -2.57
CA VAL A 245 4.15 -8.87 -2.67
C VAL A 245 3.91 -9.55 -1.31
N THR A 246 4.61 -9.14 -0.25
CA THR A 246 4.45 -9.72 1.09
C THR A 246 3.64 -8.85 2.06
N ASN A 247 3.14 -7.68 1.64
CA ASN A 247 2.38 -6.77 2.52
C ASN A 247 1.15 -7.42 3.15
N ILE A 248 0.47 -8.29 2.40
CA ILE A 248 -0.78 -8.96 2.83
C ILE A 248 -0.55 -10.09 3.83
N ILE A 249 0.69 -10.54 4.02
CA ILE A 249 1.06 -11.54 5.04
C ILE A 249 1.96 -10.96 6.14
N ALA A 250 2.33 -9.67 6.04
CA ALA A 250 3.21 -9.01 7.00
C ALA A 250 2.42 -8.64 8.27
N PRO A 251 2.69 -9.25 9.44
CA PRO A 251 1.97 -8.95 10.68
C PRO A 251 2.24 -7.52 11.16
N MET A 252 3.38 -6.97 10.75
CA MET A 252 3.86 -5.64 11.07
C MET A 252 3.23 -4.52 10.25
N MET A 253 2.39 -4.86 9.26
CA MET A 253 1.71 -3.88 8.44
C MET A 253 0.60 -3.18 9.22
N SER A 254 0.51 -1.85 9.12
CA SER A 254 -0.37 -1.01 9.96
C SER A 254 -1.86 -1.37 9.87
N TYR A 255 -2.30 -1.93 8.74
CA TYR A 255 -3.69 -2.33 8.52
C TYR A 255 -3.95 -3.82 8.80
N PHE A 256 -2.91 -4.62 9.08
CA PHE A 256 -3.04 -6.07 9.25
C PHE A 256 -4.06 -6.43 10.35
N ALA A 257 -3.95 -5.76 11.49
CA ALA A 257 -4.86 -5.98 12.59
C ALA A 257 -6.30 -5.52 12.27
N LEU A 258 -6.49 -4.49 11.43
CA LEU A 258 -7.83 -4.01 11.03
C LEU A 258 -8.52 -5.07 10.15
N ILE A 259 -7.74 -5.71 9.27
CA ILE A 259 -8.22 -6.81 8.43
C ILE A 259 -8.66 -7.99 9.30
N ILE A 260 -7.95 -8.30 10.39
CA ILE A 260 -8.36 -9.33 11.36
C ILE A 260 -9.72 -9.00 11.97
N VAL A 261 -9.96 -7.74 12.37
CA VAL A 261 -11.28 -7.32 12.88
C VAL A 261 -12.37 -7.55 11.84
N PHE A 262 -12.10 -7.24 10.57
CA PHE A 262 -13.06 -7.49 9.49
C PHE A 262 -13.32 -8.98 9.25
N ILE A 263 -12.30 -9.83 9.29
CA ILE A 263 -12.51 -11.27 9.15
C ILE A 263 -13.26 -11.83 10.37
N ASN A 264 -12.94 -11.38 11.59
CA ASN A 264 -13.62 -11.81 12.81
C ASN A 264 -15.12 -11.50 12.82
N LYS A 265 -15.55 -10.48 12.07
CA LYS A 265 -16.98 -10.22 11.85
C LYS A 265 -17.68 -11.42 11.20
N TYR A 266 -17.00 -12.12 10.29
CA TYR A 266 -17.55 -13.24 9.52
C TYR A 266 -17.19 -14.61 10.12
N ASP A 267 -15.98 -14.75 10.68
CA ASP A 267 -15.46 -15.94 11.34
C ASP A 267 -14.73 -15.57 12.64
N GLU A 268 -15.41 -15.69 13.77
CA GLU A 268 -14.89 -15.34 15.10
C GLU A 268 -13.66 -16.16 15.53
N LYS A 269 -13.38 -17.30 14.88
CA LYS A 269 -12.20 -18.14 15.16
C LYS A 269 -10.99 -17.73 14.33
N ALA A 270 -11.12 -16.78 13.42
CA ALA A 270 -10.05 -16.38 12.52
C ALA A 270 -8.96 -15.60 13.28
N GLY A 271 -7.80 -16.23 13.43
CA GLY A 271 -6.62 -15.60 13.99
C GLY A 271 -5.68 -15.02 12.94
N ILE A 272 -4.56 -14.48 13.41
CA ILE A 272 -3.42 -14.03 12.59
C ILE A 272 -3.00 -15.14 11.59
N GLY A 273 -2.89 -16.39 12.08
CA GLY A 273 -2.52 -17.53 11.24
C GLY A 273 -3.53 -17.82 10.14
N THR A 274 -4.83 -17.69 10.42
CA THR A 274 -5.91 -17.89 9.43
C THR A 274 -5.83 -16.85 8.32
N LEU A 275 -5.60 -15.58 8.68
CA LEU A 275 -5.42 -14.51 7.71
C LEU A 275 -4.18 -14.75 6.85
N ILE A 276 -3.02 -15.03 7.45
CA ILE A 276 -1.78 -15.30 6.72
C ILE A 276 -1.96 -16.51 5.78
N ALA A 277 -2.54 -17.61 6.27
CA ALA A 277 -2.74 -18.82 5.49
C ALA A 277 -3.72 -18.60 4.32
N THR A 278 -4.70 -17.72 4.49
CA THR A 278 -5.65 -17.33 3.43
C THR A 278 -4.98 -16.42 2.39
N MET A 279 -4.07 -15.54 2.81
CA MET A 279 -3.39 -14.59 1.92
C MET A 279 -2.14 -15.17 1.25
N LEU A 280 -1.57 -16.25 1.77
CA LEU A 280 -0.34 -16.86 1.26
C LEU A 280 -0.40 -17.23 -0.25
N PRO A 281 -1.50 -17.78 -0.80
CA PRO A 281 -1.59 -18.05 -2.24
C PRO A 281 -1.47 -16.79 -3.11
N TYR A 282 -1.99 -15.64 -2.64
CA TYR A 282 -1.82 -14.36 -3.34
C TYR A 282 -0.36 -13.92 -3.31
N THR A 283 0.29 -13.95 -2.14
CA THR A 283 1.70 -13.57 -1.99
C THR A 283 2.59 -14.36 -2.95
N ILE A 284 2.43 -15.69 -2.98
CA ILE A 284 3.24 -16.56 -3.84
C ILE A 284 2.99 -16.24 -5.32
N SER A 285 1.72 -16.09 -5.71
CA SER A 285 1.35 -15.86 -7.10
C SER A 285 1.77 -14.47 -7.59
N PHE A 286 1.58 -13.44 -6.77
CA PHE A 286 2.07 -12.09 -7.07
C PHE A 286 3.58 -12.03 -7.10
N PHE A 287 4.28 -12.71 -6.18
CA PHE A 287 5.74 -12.80 -6.22
C PHE A 287 6.22 -13.38 -7.55
N ILE A 288 5.65 -14.53 -7.97
CA ILE A 288 6.02 -15.17 -9.22
C ILE A 288 5.72 -14.27 -10.42
N VAL A 289 4.48 -13.77 -10.54
CA VAL A 289 4.07 -13.01 -11.73
C VAL A 289 4.77 -11.66 -11.81
N CYS A 290 4.90 -10.92 -10.70
CA CYS A 290 5.57 -9.63 -10.71
C CYS A 290 7.07 -9.76 -10.96
N THR A 291 7.71 -10.81 -10.42
CA THR A 291 9.12 -11.09 -10.70
C THR A 291 9.31 -11.49 -12.16
N LEU A 292 8.44 -12.35 -12.71
CA LEU A 292 8.49 -12.71 -14.14
C LEU A 292 8.26 -11.49 -15.04
N LEU A 293 7.28 -10.65 -14.73
CA LEU A 293 7.02 -9.41 -15.46
C LEU A 293 8.25 -8.50 -15.42
N PHE A 294 8.87 -8.34 -14.25
CA PHE A 294 10.11 -7.57 -14.10
C PHE A 294 11.25 -8.15 -14.94
N VAL A 295 11.46 -9.47 -14.93
CA VAL A 295 12.50 -10.15 -15.72
C VAL A 295 12.24 -9.99 -17.21
N VAL A 296 11.00 -10.14 -17.67
CA VAL A 296 10.63 -9.92 -19.08
C VAL A 296 10.91 -8.47 -19.47
N TRP A 297 10.54 -7.51 -18.62
CA TRP A 297 10.81 -6.08 -18.85
C TRP A 297 12.31 -5.81 -18.99
N PHE A 298 13.10 -6.41 -18.10
CA PHE A 298 14.56 -6.32 -18.09
C PHE A 298 15.19 -6.88 -19.37
N VAL A 299 14.79 -8.10 -19.78
CA VAL A 299 15.32 -8.76 -20.98
C VAL A 299 14.96 -8.00 -22.25
N LEU A 300 13.75 -7.41 -22.31
CA LEU A 300 13.31 -6.62 -23.45
C LEU A 300 13.93 -5.21 -23.49
N GLY A 301 14.67 -4.80 -22.45
CA GLY A 301 15.32 -3.49 -22.41
C GLY A 301 14.32 -2.33 -22.40
N LEU A 302 13.09 -2.55 -21.95
CA LEU A 302 12.03 -1.54 -22.05
C LEU A 302 12.24 -0.43 -21.01
N PRO A 303 12.03 0.84 -21.37
CA PRO A 303 12.10 1.93 -20.39
C PRO A 303 11.02 1.74 -19.33
N LEU A 304 11.36 2.02 -18.06
CA LEU A 304 10.43 1.86 -16.93
C LEU A 304 9.40 3.00 -16.87
N GLY A 305 9.70 4.11 -17.53
CA GLY A 305 8.93 5.34 -17.54
C GLY A 305 9.60 6.38 -18.46
N PRO A 306 9.04 7.60 -18.55
CA PRO A 306 9.61 8.67 -19.37
C PRO A 306 11.05 9.01 -18.95
N GLY A 307 12.01 8.77 -19.84
CA GLY A 307 13.43 9.04 -19.59
C GLY A 307 14.10 8.06 -18.61
N ALA A 308 13.48 6.91 -18.33
CA ALA A 308 13.96 5.93 -17.35
C ALA A 308 14.44 4.64 -18.04
N GLU A 309 15.59 4.74 -18.70
CA GLU A 309 16.27 3.59 -19.31
C GLU A 309 16.80 2.63 -18.23
N LEU A 310 17.00 1.36 -18.60
CA LEU A 310 17.40 0.31 -17.66
C LEU A 310 18.89 0.34 -17.32
N PHE A 311 19.70 0.81 -18.26
CA PHE A 311 21.14 0.77 -18.21
C PHE A 311 21.68 2.19 -18.15
N LEU A 312 22.72 2.40 -17.34
CA LEU A 312 23.49 3.63 -17.34
C LEU A 312 24.38 3.64 -18.59
N GLN A 313 24.42 4.77 -19.29
CA GLN A 313 25.37 5.02 -20.38
C GLN A 313 26.76 5.36 -19.86
#